data_AF-A0A117SMH5-F1
#
_entry.id   AF-A0A117SMH5-F1
#
_cell.length_a   1.000
_cell.length_b   1.000
_cell.length_c   1.000
_cell.angle_alpha   90.00
_cell.angle_beta   90.00
_cell.angle_gamma   90.00
#
_symmetry.space_group_name_H-M   'P 1'
#
loop_
_entity.id
_entity.type
_entity.pdbx_description
1 polymer ?
#
loop_
_entity_poly.entity_id
_entity_poly.type
_entity_poly.pdbx_seq_one_letter_code
_entity_poly.pdbx_strand_id
1 'polypeptide(L)' 'MRVILHTAKRPYEYKTPSGESVWICMCGLSDTYPICSGKHKLVRDEDERSVYIYDQTGNRLGTIDLNADVSKLRKV' A
#
# COMPACT_ATOMS: atom_id res chain seq x y z
N MET A 1 -13.23 13.30 -0.03
CA MET A 1 -12.17 12.29 0.17
C MET A 1 -12.64 10.97 -0.44
N ARG A 2 -11.71 10.14 -0.91
CA ARG A 2 -12.00 8.81 -1.49
C ARG A 2 -11.28 7.74 -0.68
N VAL A 3 -11.90 6.57 -0.55
CA VAL A 3 -11.27 5.37 0.05
C VAL A 3 -10.98 4.39 -1.07
N ILE A 4 -9.75 3.91 -1.13
CA ILE A 4 -9.29 2.86 -2.06
C ILE A 4 -8.50 1.86 -1.22
N LEU A 5 -8.74 0.56 -1.43
CA LEU A 5 -8.01 -0.50 -0.73
C LEU A 5 -6.72 -0.81 -1.48
N HIS A 6 -5.57 -0.51 -0.88
CA HIS A 6 -4.29 -1.05 -1.34
C HIS A 6 -4.17 -2.51 -0.92
N THR A 7 -3.90 -3.38 -1.89
CA THR A 7 -3.79 -4.83 -1.67
C THR A 7 -2.38 -5.35 -1.94
N ALA A 8 -1.60 -4.66 -2.76
CA ALA A 8 -0.21 -5.01 -3.02
C ALA A 8 0.70 -4.66 -1.84
N LYS A 9 1.39 -5.67 -1.29
CA LYS A 9 2.30 -5.52 -0.14
C LYS A 9 3.76 -5.28 -0.52
N ARG A 10 4.07 -5.19 -1.81
CA ARG A 10 5.44 -5.10 -2.34
C ARG A 10 5.53 -4.13 -3.51
N PRO A 11 6.69 -3.51 -3.75
CA PRO A 11 6.86 -2.65 -4.91
C PRO A 11 6.84 -3.45 -6.21
N TYR A 12 6.45 -2.77 -7.29
CA TYR A 12 6.60 -3.25 -8.64
C TYR A 12 7.98 -2.88 -9.18
N GLU A 13 8.71 -3.86 -9.72
CA GLU A 13 10.00 -3.60 -10.37
C GLU A 13 9.76 -3.24 -11.85
N TYR A 14 10.16 -2.02 -12.22
CA TYR A 14 10.20 -1.60 -13.61
C TYR A 14 11.65 -1.57 -14.09
N LYS A 15 11.96 -2.31 -15.16
CA LYS A 15 13.25 -2.24 -15.85
C LYS A 15 13.20 -1.15 -16.92
N THR A 16 14.09 -0.17 -16.84
CA THR A 16 14.19 0.91 -17.83
C THR A 16 14.82 0.39 -19.14
N PRO A 17 14.69 1.12 -20.26
CA PRO A 17 15.43 0.81 -21.48
C PRO A 17 16.96 0.82 -21.30
N SER A 18 17.49 1.57 -20.32
CA SER A 18 18.90 1.57 -19.93
C SER A 18 19.32 0.36 -19.08
N GLY A 19 18.38 -0.51 -18.68
CA GLY A 19 18.63 -1.69 -17.86
C GLY A 19 18.60 -1.45 -16.35
N GLU A 20 18.32 -0.22 -15.90
CA GLU A 20 18.22 0.14 -14.49
C GLU A 20 16.90 -0.34 -13.89
N SER A 21 16.87 -0.55 -12.57
CA SER A 21 15.68 -1.01 -11.86
C SER A 21 15.05 0.13 -11.07
N VAL A 22 13.80 0.47 -11.39
CA VAL A 22 12.99 1.44 -10.66
C VAL A 22 11.93 0.69 -9.88
N TRP A 23 11.91 0.88 -8.56
CA TRP A 23 10.96 0.23 -7.67
C TRP A 23 9.79 1.15 -7.40
N ILE A 24 8.64 0.85 -8.00
CA ILE A 24 7.41 1.63 -7.88
C ILE A 24 6.62 1.16 -6.66
N CYS A 25 6.23 2.09 -5.79
CA CYS A 25 5.44 1.80 -4.61
C CYS A 25 4.03 1.36 -5.00
N MET A 26 3.63 0.18 -4.53
CA MET A 26 2.25 -0.31 -4.66
C MET A 26 1.54 -0.47 -3.31
N CYS A 27 2.27 -0.33 -2.19
CA CYS A 27 1.72 -0.49 -0.83
C CYS A 27 1.03 0.76 -0.25
N GLY A 28 1.13 1.91 -0.93
CA GLY A 28 0.49 3.16 -0.48
C GLY A 28 1.19 3.90 0.67
N LEU A 29 2.18 3.31 1.36
CA LEU A 29 2.83 3.91 2.53
C LEU A 29 4.15 4.63 2.24
N SER A 30 4.53 4.87 0.99
CA SER A 30 5.86 5.44 0.73
C SER A 30 5.93 6.94 0.97
N ASP A 31 6.97 7.39 1.66
CA ASP A 31 7.30 8.82 1.86
C ASP A 31 7.83 9.49 0.59
N THR A 32 8.27 8.69 -0.40
CA THR A 32 8.80 9.16 -1.68
C THR A 32 7.89 8.74 -2.83
N TYR A 33 6.59 8.61 -2.57
CA TYR A 33 5.61 8.17 -3.56
C TYR A 33 5.74 8.99 -4.87
N PRO A 34 5.79 8.34 -6.06
CA PRO A 34 5.43 6.95 -6.35
C PRO A 34 6.59 5.94 -6.22
N ILE A 35 7.78 6.33 -5.76
CA ILE A 35 8.94 5.45 -5.63
C ILE A 35 8.92 4.74 -4.29
N CYS A 36 9.33 3.47 -4.25
CA CYS A 36 9.40 2.68 -3.03
C CYS A 36 10.47 3.21 -2.05
N SER A 37 10.03 3.68 -0.88
CA SER A 37 10.90 4.05 0.25
C SER A 37 11.24 2.89 1.19
N GLY A 38 10.87 1.65 0.86
CA GLY A 38 11.07 0.48 1.72
C GLY A 38 10.00 0.27 2.80
N LYS A 39 9.06 1.22 2.98
CA LYS A 39 7.93 1.10 3.92
C LYS A 39 6.97 -0.05 3.66
N HIS A 40 7.04 -0.68 2.48
CA HIS A 40 6.33 -1.93 2.21
C HIS A 40 6.64 -3.06 3.21
N LYS A 41 7.74 -2.95 3.98
CA LYS A 41 8.06 -3.87 5.08
C LYS A 41 7.02 -3.81 6.22
N LEU A 42 6.37 -2.67 6.43
CA LEU A 42 5.38 -2.44 7.49
C LEU A 42 4.03 -3.14 7.23
N VAL A 43 3.78 -3.55 5.98
CA VAL A 43 2.50 -4.15 5.56
C VAL A 43 2.61 -5.66 5.30
N ARG A 44 3.78 -6.28 5.57
CA ARG A 44 4.04 -7.69 5.24
C ARG A 44 3.21 -8.67 6.07
N ASP A 45 2.86 -8.28 7.30
CA ASP A 45 2.13 -9.05 8.29
C ASP A 45 0.61 -8.82 8.26
N GLU A 46 0.12 -7.94 7.39
CA GLU A 46 -1.30 -7.64 7.29
C GLU A 46 -2.11 -8.87 6.86
N ASP A 47 -3.29 -9.04 7.43
CA ASP A 47 -4.27 -10.06 7.04
C ASP A 47 -5.18 -9.54 5.91
N GLU A 48 -5.64 -10.42 5.01
CA GLU A 48 -6.48 -10.03 3.87
C GLU A 48 -7.92 -9.67 4.24
N ARG A 49 -8.37 -10.04 5.45
CA ARG A 49 -9.74 -9.80 5.93
C ARG A 49 -9.83 -8.56 6.82
N SER A 50 -8.70 -7.92 7.10
CA SER A 50 -8.62 -6.76 7.97
C SER A 50 -8.27 -5.50 7.18
N VAL A 51 -8.94 -4.39 7.49
CA VAL A 51 -8.58 -3.08 6.94
C VAL A 51 -7.71 -2.35 7.95
N TYR A 52 -6.50 -2.00 7.55
CA TYR A 52 -5.52 -1.30 8.39
C TYR A 52 -5.52 0.21 8.07
N ILE A 53 -5.45 1.04 9.09
CA ILE A 53 -5.37 2.51 8.95
C ILE A 53 -3.97 2.96 9.31
N TYR A 54 -3.45 3.90 8.52
CA TYR A 54 -2.14 4.51 8.72
C TYR A 54 -2.25 6.03 8.80
N ASP A 55 -1.38 6.65 9.60
CA ASP A 55 -1.21 8.10 9.60
C ASP A 55 -0.31 8.59 8.45
N GLN A 56 -0.12 9.90 8.33
CA GLN A 56 0.71 10.51 7.29
C GLN A 56 2.20 10.13 7.37
N THR A 57 2.65 9.65 8.53
CA THR A 57 4.03 9.22 8.77
C THR A 57 4.18 7.71 8.63
N GLY A 58 3.12 6.99 8.26
CA GLY A 58 3.12 5.55 8.06
C GLY A 58 3.01 4.72 9.35
N ASN A 59 2.62 5.32 10.48
CA ASN A 59 2.33 4.54 11.68
C ASN A 59 0.95 3.89 11.57
N ARG A 60 0.87 2.61 11.93
CA ARG A 60 -0.39 1.87 11.97
C ARG A 60 -1.23 2.38 13.15
N LEU A 61 -2.38 2.98 12.86
CA LEU A 61 -3.34 3.48 13.85
C LEU A 61 -4.25 2.37 14.39
N GLY A 62 -4.37 1.25 13.68
CA GLY A 62 -5.16 0.09 14.07
C GLY A 62 -5.85 -0.58 12.89
N THR A 63 -6.88 -1.36 13.20
CA THR A 63 -7.81 -1.93 12.22
C THR A 63 -9.17 -1.25 12.33
N ILE A 64 -9.93 -1.25 11.23
CA ILE A 64 -11.31 -0.75 11.20
C ILE A 64 -12.23 -1.78 10.59
N ASP A 65 -13.43 -1.89 11.15
CA ASP A 65 -14.55 -2.54 10.48
C ASP A 65 -15.28 -1.46 9.67
N LEU A 66 -15.20 -1.56 8.34
CA LEU A 66 -15.94 -0.66 7.48
C LEU A 66 -17.39 -1.16 7.46
N ASN A 67 -18.35 -0.30 7.84
CA ASN A 67 -19.77 -0.55 7.62
C ASN A 67 -20.14 -0.40 6.12
N ALA A 68 -19.37 -1.07 5.28
CA ALA A 68 -19.44 -1.11 3.84
C ALA A 68 -18.96 -2.49 3.40
N ASP A 69 -19.58 -3.03 2.36
CA ASP A 69 -19.14 -4.26 1.75
C ASP A 69 -17.76 -4.04 1.08
N VAL A 70 -16.69 -4.42 1.78
CA VAL A 70 -15.30 -4.24 1.34
C VAL A 70 -15.01 -4.90 -0.01
N SER A 71 -15.81 -5.89 -0.41
CA SER A 71 -15.69 -6.54 -1.73
C SER A 71 -16.04 -5.59 -2.88
N LYS A 72 -16.83 -4.56 -2.61
CA LYS A 72 -17.26 -3.54 -3.59
C LYS A 72 -16.34 -2.33 -3.65
N LEU A 73 -15.37 -2.22 -2.73
CA LEU A 73 -14.41 -1.12 -2.76
C LEU A 73 -13.40 -1.32 -3.89
N ARG A 74 -12.96 -0.21 -4.49
CA ARG A 74 -11.89 -0.24 -5.49
C ARG A 74 -10.61 -0.74 -4.84
N LYS A 75 -10.04 -1.79 -5.41
CA LYS A 75 -8.73 -2.35 -5.03
C LYS A 75 -7.65 -1.83 -5.97
N VAL A 76 -6.48 -1.52 -5.43
CA VAL A 76 -5.26 -1.13 -6.14
C VAL A 76 -4.07 -1.94 -5.66
#